data_AF-A0A524Q194-F1
#
_entry.id   AF-A0A524Q194-F1
#
_cell.length_a   1.000
_cell.length_b   1.000
_cell.length_c   1.000
_cell.angle_alpha   90.00
_cell.angle_beta   90.00
_cell.angle_gamma   90.00
#
_symmetry.space_group_name_H-M   'P 1'
#
loop_
_entity.id
_entity.type
_entity.pdbx_description
1 polymer ?
#
loop_
_entity_poly.entity_id
_entity_poly.type
_entity_poly.pdbx_seq_one_letter_code
_entity_poly.pdbx_strand_id
1 'polypeptide(L)'
;MDMKYLKNVATLRYEEAPCTGCGRCVEICPHGVFEMQNGKAMITDRDLCMECGACALNCEFGAIAVSSGVGCAAALINGMITGNESCGCGGDAGCC
;
A
#
# COMPACT_ATOMS: atom_id res chain seq x y z
N MET A 1 5.82 0.83 22.47
CA MET A 1 5.66 -0.42 21.71
C MET A 1 5.74 -0.06 20.23
N ASP A 2 6.79 -0.47 19.55
CA ASP A 2 6.96 -0.22 18.11
C ASP A 2 6.21 -1.30 17.32
N MET A 3 4.96 -1.00 16.95
CA MET A 3 4.10 -1.91 16.18
C MET A 3 4.44 -1.84 14.69
N LYS A 4 5.51 -2.51 14.27
CA LYS A 4 5.88 -2.67 12.86
C LYS A 4 5.06 -3.82 12.24
N TYR A 5 4.54 -3.63 11.03
CA TYR A 5 3.88 -4.70 10.28
C TYR A 5 4.92 -5.62 9.63
N LEU A 6 5.67 -5.09 8.67
CA LEU A 6 6.77 -5.78 7.98
C LEU A 6 7.82 -4.75 7.55
N LYS A 7 9.11 -5.07 7.70
CA LYS A 7 10.20 -4.14 7.42
C LYS A 7 10.56 -4.11 5.94
N ASN A 8 10.61 -2.92 5.33
CA ASN A 8 11.10 -2.67 3.96
C ASN A 8 10.36 -3.43 2.84
N VAL A 9 9.10 -3.81 3.05
CA VAL A 9 8.30 -4.49 2.02
C VAL A 9 7.17 -3.63 1.46
N ALA A 10 6.78 -2.57 2.16
CA ALA A 10 5.62 -1.77 1.78
C ALA A 10 5.84 -1.07 0.43
N THR A 11 4.96 -1.34 -0.52
CA THR A 11 4.88 -0.72 -1.85
C THR A 11 4.34 0.71 -1.82
N LEU A 12 3.99 1.22 -0.63
CA LEU A 12 3.47 2.56 -0.42
C LEU A 12 4.39 3.61 -1.08
N ARG A 13 3.80 4.43 -1.94
CA ARG A 13 4.41 5.60 -2.58
C ARG A 13 3.63 6.86 -2.20
N TYR A 14 4.37 7.94 -1.98
CA TYR A 14 3.83 9.26 -1.68
C TYR A 14 4.58 10.31 -2.48
N GLU A 15 3.83 11.22 -3.10
CA GLU A 15 4.36 12.33 -3.90
C GLU A 15 3.83 13.66 -3.34
N GLU A 16 4.74 14.55 -2.96
CA GLU A 16 4.40 15.79 -2.26
C GLU A 16 3.77 16.85 -3.18
N ALA A 17 4.14 16.84 -4.46
CA ALA A 17 3.66 17.80 -5.46
C ALA A 17 2.12 17.81 -5.58
N PRO A 18 1.43 16.68 -5.80
CA PRO A 18 -0.04 16.63 -5.86
C PRO A 18 -0.74 16.74 -4.49
N CYS A 19 -0.03 16.59 -3.38
CA CYS A 19 -0.66 16.62 -2.05
C CYS A 19 -1.19 18.02 -1.72
N THR A 20 -2.46 18.18 -1.39
CA THR A 20 -3.02 19.49 -1.02
C THR A 20 -3.07 19.75 0.48
N GLY A 21 -2.70 18.74 1.29
CA GLY A 21 -2.78 18.84 2.75
C GLY A 21 -4.15 18.59 3.35
N CYS A 22 -5.09 17.96 2.62
CA CYS A 22 -6.46 17.75 3.09
C CYS A 22 -6.60 16.83 4.33
N GLY A 23 -5.54 16.10 4.71
CA GLY A 23 -5.50 15.29 5.94
C GLY A 23 -6.26 13.95 5.90
N ARG A 24 -6.97 13.65 4.81
CA ARG A 24 -7.78 12.42 4.67
C ARG A 24 -6.99 11.12 4.90
N CYS A 25 -5.72 11.08 4.48
CA CYS A 25 -4.85 9.92 4.69
C CYS A 25 -4.53 9.66 6.17
N VAL A 26 -4.47 10.71 7.00
CA VAL A 26 -4.26 10.63 8.45
C VAL A 26 -5.53 10.12 9.14
N GLU A 27 -6.69 10.64 8.74
CA GLU A 27 -8.00 10.26 9.29
C GLU A 27 -8.32 8.78 9.06
N ILE A 28 -8.03 8.26 7.87
CA ILE A 28 -8.43 6.90 7.46
C ILE A 28 -7.43 5.81 7.84
N CYS A 29 -6.20 6.16 8.21
CA CYS A 29 -5.16 5.16 8.47
C CYS A 29 -5.11 4.78 9.97
N PRO A 30 -5.64 3.62 10.38
CA PRO A 30 -5.63 3.23 11.80
C PRO A 30 -4.22 2.86 12.29
N HIS A 31 -3.26 2.71 11.38
CA HIS A 31 -1.87 2.36 11.69
C HIS A 31 -0.97 3.60 11.88
N GLY A 32 -1.49 4.82 11.68
CA GLY A 32 -0.70 6.04 11.91
C GLY A 32 0.49 6.20 10.96
N VAL A 33 0.39 5.71 9.73
CA VAL A 33 1.45 5.82 8.70
C VAL A 33 1.73 7.26 8.29
N PHE A 34 0.74 8.14 8.44
CA PHE A 34 0.79 9.54 8.02
C PHE A 34 0.61 10.49 9.19
N GLU A 35 1.29 11.62 9.13
CA GLU A 35 1.06 12.78 10.00
C GLU A 35 0.96 14.06 9.17
N MET A 36 0.37 15.11 9.74
CA MET A 36 0.34 16.43 9.11
C MET A 36 1.52 17.28 9.59
N GLN A 37 2.32 17.76 8.64
CA GLN A 37 3.45 18.66 8.92
C GLN A 37 3.54 19.73 7.83
N ASN A 38 3.72 20.99 8.23
CA ASN A 38 3.86 22.13 7.29
C ASN A 38 2.74 22.22 6.24
N GLY A 39 1.51 21.84 6.61
CA GLY A 39 0.36 21.87 5.71
C GLY A 39 0.33 20.76 4.66
N LYS A 40 1.19 19.73 4.77
CA LYS A 40 1.20 18.54 3.91
C LYS A 40 1.18 17.28 4.76
N ALA A 41 0.80 16.16 4.14
CA ALA A 41 1.00 14.86 4.76
C ALA A 41 2.49 14.48 4.71
N MET A 42 2.96 13.78 5.73
CA MET A 42 4.29 13.17 5.79
C MET A 42 4.16 11.72 6.19
N ILE A 43 5.00 10.85 5.63
CA ILE A 43 5.08 9.46 6.08
C ILE A 43 5.94 9.41 7.33
N THR A 44 5.38 8.93 8.44
CA THR A 44 6.10 8.72 9.71
C THR A 44 6.99 7.50 9.61
N ASP A 45 6.41 6.40 9.11
CA ASP A 45 7.06 5.11 9.03
C ASP A 45 6.33 4.19 8.03
N ARG A 46 7.04 3.80 6.97
CA ARG A 46 6.49 2.93 5.92
C ARG A 46 6.17 1.53 6.44
N ASP A 47 6.90 1.05 7.43
CA ASP A 47 6.76 -0.32 7.93
C ASP A 47 5.48 -0.50 8.77
N LEU A 48 4.77 0.58 9.09
CA LEU A 48 3.44 0.53 9.70
C LEU A 48 2.34 0.19 8.67
N CYS A 49 2.64 0.34 7.38
CA CYS A 49 1.68 0.15 6.31
C CYS A 49 1.40 -1.35 6.10
N MET A 50 0.15 -1.75 6.32
CA MET A 50 -0.33 -3.11 6.01
C MET A 50 -0.86 -3.25 4.58
N GLU A 51 -0.63 -2.25 3.73
CA GLU A 51 -1.04 -2.24 2.31
C GLU A 51 -2.54 -2.39 2.07
N CYS A 52 -3.39 -1.88 2.98
CA CYS A 52 -4.84 -2.00 2.87
C CYS A 52 -5.47 -1.15 1.75
N GLY A 53 -4.75 -0.19 1.18
CA GLY A 53 -5.26 0.65 0.07
C GLY A 53 -6.14 1.84 0.47
N ALA A 54 -6.61 1.91 1.72
CA ALA A 54 -7.60 2.92 2.13
C ALA A 54 -7.14 4.37 1.90
N CYS A 55 -5.88 4.69 2.19
CA CYS A 55 -5.33 6.03 1.95
C CYS A 55 -5.27 6.41 0.46
N ALA A 56 -4.90 5.47 -0.41
CA ALA A 56 -4.82 5.69 -1.85
C ALA A 56 -6.22 5.88 -2.45
N LEU A 57 -7.18 5.03 -2.06
CA LEU A 57 -8.58 5.11 -2.53
C LEU A 57 -9.27 6.42 -2.15
N ASN A 58 -8.84 7.07 -1.06
CA ASN A 58 -9.42 8.31 -0.57
C ASN A 58 -8.57 9.54 -0.90
N CYS A 59 -7.50 9.40 -1.69
CA CYS A 59 -6.69 10.52 -2.14
C CYS A 59 -7.20 11.03 -3.50
N GLU A 60 -8.09 12.03 -3.47
CA GLU A 60 -8.66 12.64 -4.69
C GLU A 60 -7.61 13.27 -5.60
N PHE A 61 -6.44 13.61 -5.05
CA PHE A 61 -5.34 14.27 -5.77
C PHE A 61 -4.31 13.29 -6.33
N GLY A 62 -4.44 11.99 -6.05
CA GLY A 62 -3.48 10.98 -6.55
C GLY A 62 -2.09 11.07 -5.93
N ALA A 63 -1.94 11.68 -4.76
CA ALA A 63 -0.65 11.83 -4.07
C ALA A 63 -0.13 10.54 -3.42
N ILE A 64 -0.97 9.50 -3.31
CA ILE A 64 -0.66 8.26 -2.60
C ILE A 64 -1.00 7.07 -3.50
N ALA A 65 -0.08 6.12 -3.61
CA ALA A 65 -0.29 4.85 -4.28
C ALA A 65 0.20 3.69 -3.40
N VAL A 66 -0.48 2.56 -3.46
CA VAL A 66 -0.07 1.33 -2.76
C VAL A 66 -0.61 0.14 -3.53
N SER A 67 0.18 -0.93 -3.64
CA SER A 67 -0.25 -2.18 -4.25
C SER A 67 -1.10 -2.95 -3.25
N SER A 68 -2.39 -2.61 -3.15
CA SER A 68 -3.30 -3.24 -2.20
C SER A 68 -3.71 -4.64 -2.63
N GLY A 69 -3.73 -5.58 -1.67
CA GLY A 69 -4.25 -6.92 -1.86
C GLY A 69 -3.25 -8.00 -1.47
N VAL A 70 -3.73 -9.24 -1.37
CA VAL A 70 -2.91 -10.38 -0.96
C VAL A 70 -2.13 -11.02 -2.12
N GLY A 71 -2.14 -10.40 -3.31
CA GLY A 71 -1.40 -10.76 -4.54
C GLY A 71 -1.11 -12.25 -4.70
N CYS A 72 0.08 -12.65 -4.25
CA CYS A 72 0.61 -14.01 -4.31
C CYS A 72 -0.29 -15.04 -3.61
N ALA A 73 -0.85 -14.72 -2.45
CA ALA A 73 -1.70 -15.63 -1.71
C ALA A 73 -3.02 -15.89 -2.44
N ALA A 74 -3.62 -14.87 -3.06
CA ALA A 74 -4.81 -15.06 -3.89
C ALA A 74 -4.51 -15.93 -5.11
N ALA A 75 -3.36 -15.73 -5.75
CA ALA A 75 -2.93 -16.56 -6.88
C ALA A 75 -2.75 -18.03 -6.47
N LEU A 76 -2.10 -18.32 -5.34
CA LEU A 76 -1.94 -19.69 -4.82
C LEU A 76 -3.30 -20.33 -4.50
N ILE A 77 -4.18 -19.61 -3.82
CA ILE A 77 -5.53 -20.12 -3.47
C ILE A 77 -6.34 -20.40 -4.75
N ASN A 78 -6.32 -19.49 -5.72
CA ASN A 78 -7.01 -19.67 -6.99
C ASN A 78 -6.41 -20.82 -7.81
N GLY A 79 -5.09 -21.00 -7.80
CA GLY A 79 -4.42 -22.12 -8.44
C GLY A 79 -4.81 -23.47 -7.82
N MET A 80 -4.89 -23.55 -6.50
CA MET A 80 -5.36 -24.76 -5.80
C MET A 80 -6.84 -25.09 -6.10
N ILE A 81 -7.70 -24.07 -6.27
CA ILE A 81 -9.14 -24.27 -6.50
C ILE A 81 -9.45 -24.55 -7.97
N THR A 82 -8.83 -23.83 -8.90
CA THR A 82 -9.20 -23.85 -10.32
C THR A 82 -8.27 -24.70 -11.18
N GLY A 83 -7.10 -25.09 -10.66
CA GLY A 83 -6.05 -25.76 -11.44
C GLY A 83 -5.40 -24.88 -12.51
N ASN A 84 -5.71 -23.58 -12.54
CA ASN A 84 -5.11 -22.61 -13.46
C ASN A 84 -4.05 -21.77 -12.74
N GLU A 85 -2.80 -21.87 -13.20
CA GLU A 85 -1.69 -21.06 -12.71
C GLU A 85 -1.67 -19.70 -13.43
N SER A 86 -2.49 -18.76 -12.96
CA SER A 86 -2.28 -17.35 -13.30
C SER A 86 -1.13 -16.83 -12.44
N CYS A 87 0.10 -17.25 -12.77
CA CYS A 87 1.34 -16.78 -12.18
C CYS A 87 1.52 -15.30 -12.57
N GLY A 88 1.49 -14.39 -11.59
CA GLY A 88 1.64 -12.96 -11.83
C GLY A 88 2.43 -12.25 -10.76
N CYS A 89 3.68 -11.90 -11.07
CA CYS A 89 4.18 -10.51 -11.06
C CYS A 89 5.57 -10.42 -11.73
N GLY A 90 5.67 -9.80 -12.91
CA GLY A 90 6.92 -9.51 -13.62
C GLY A 90 7.02 -10.24 -14.97
N GLY A 91 7.16 -9.48 -16.05
CA GLY A 91 7.33 -10.02 -17.40
C GLY A 91 8.57 -10.90 -17.55
N ASP A 92 8.51 -11.73 -18.60
CA ASP A 92 9.53 -12.58 -19.18
C ASP A 92 10.29 -13.56 -18.26
N ALA A 93 10.03 -14.85 -18.52
CA ALA A 93 10.77 -16.03 -18.07
C ALA A 93 10.64 -16.38 -16.57
N GLY A 94 9.51 -17.02 -16.25
CA GLY A 94 9.46 -18.12 -15.30
C GLY A 94 9.40 -17.74 -13.81
N CYS A 95 8.20 -17.84 -13.24
CA CYS A 95 7.96 -18.15 -11.83
C CYS A 95 6.58 -18.78 -11.71
N CYS A 96 6.51 -20.01 -12.22
CA CYS A 96 5.86 -21.12 -11.56
C CYS A 96 7.02 -22.12 -11.26
#